data_AF-A0A661P4C6-F1
#
_entry.id   AF-A0A661P4C6-F1
#
_cell.length_a   1.000
_cell.length_b   1.000
_cell.length_c   1.000
_cell.angle_alpha   90.00
_cell.angle_beta   90.00
_cell.angle_gamma   90.00
#
_symmetry.space_group_name_H-M   'P 1'
#
loop_
_entity.id
_entity.type
_entity.pdbx_description
1 polymer ?
#
loop_
_entity_poly.entity_id
_entity_poly.type
_entity_poly.pdbx_seq_one_letter_code
_entity_poly.pdbx_strand_id
1 'polypeptide(L)'
;MVADNDFLIPDWPDALQQVDIVRTRFVLDFISPCQVQPADFLGIGRILRLVGRQFIDSHDVDAIRQWNTLFQPSLSDDPVARRKFQKPAPAFVITMPVLREKVFDAGDRLELEVLFIGTGIPLIHDFLRSLVHLGRLGLVNGEGHFEVTEVLCRE
;
A
#
# COMPACT_ATOMS: atom_id res chain seq x y z
N MET A 1 -18.89 10.41 12.67
CA MET A 1 -18.49 11.38 11.62
C MET A 1 -17.32 10.75 10.86
N VAL A 2 -17.61 10.08 9.75
CA VAL A 2 -16.58 9.49 8.88
C VAL A 2 -16.04 10.64 8.04
N ALA A 3 -14.77 11.00 8.23
CA ALA A 3 -14.13 12.04 7.44
C ALA A 3 -13.97 11.54 6.00
N ASP A 4 -14.81 12.15 5.18
CA ASP A 4 -14.90 12.19 3.72
C ASP A 4 -13.53 12.49 3.08
N ASN A 5 -12.75 11.44 2.79
CA ASN A 5 -11.49 11.52 2.04
C ASN A 5 -11.56 10.62 0.79
N ASP A 6 -12.70 10.62 0.09
CA ASP A 6 -12.77 10.07 -1.28
C ASP A 6 -12.03 10.96 -2.30
N PHE A 7 -11.53 12.13 -1.87
CA PHE A 7 -10.94 13.18 -2.73
C PHE A 7 -9.55 12.90 -3.31
N LEU A 8 -8.93 11.76 -3.00
CA LEU A 8 -7.58 11.42 -3.47
C LEU A 8 -7.48 10.06 -4.16
N ILE A 9 -8.60 9.46 -4.58
CA ILE A 9 -8.53 8.33 -5.51
C ILE A 9 -8.50 8.93 -6.91
N PRO A 10 -7.31 9.06 -7.55
CA PRO A 10 -7.27 9.49 -8.94
C PRO A 10 -7.99 8.44 -9.81
N ASP A 11 -8.63 8.89 -10.88
CA ASP A 11 -9.03 7.98 -11.95
C ASP A 11 -7.77 7.35 -12.54
N TRP A 12 -7.62 6.05 -12.35
CA TRP A 12 -6.47 5.29 -12.85
C TRP A 12 -6.64 5.09 -14.36
N PRO A 13 -5.69 5.51 -15.21
CA PRO A 13 -5.86 5.40 -16.65
C PRO A 13 -5.96 3.94 -17.07
N ASP A 14 -6.95 3.61 -17.91
CA ASP A 14 -7.18 2.25 -18.42
C ASP A 14 -5.95 1.65 -19.13
N ALA A 15 -5.06 2.50 -19.65
CA ALA A 15 -3.79 2.10 -20.24
C ALA A 15 -2.91 1.26 -19.30
N LEU A 16 -2.99 1.50 -17.98
CA LEU A 16 -2.26 0.74 -16.96
C LEU A 16 -2.68 -0.74 -16.91
N GLN A 17 -3.88 -1.08 -17.38
CA GLN A 17 -4.34 -2.47 -17.43
C GLN A 17 -3.65 -3.29 -18.54
N GLN A 18 -2.94 -2.62 -19.45
CA GLN A 18 -2.25 -3.25 -20.57
C GLN A 18 -0.78 -3.56 -20.29
N VAL A 19 -0.26 -3.15 -19.12
CA VAL A 19 1.12 -3.37 -18.71
C VAL A 19 1.19 -4.41 -17.58
N ASP A 20 2.30 -5.15 -17.53
CA ASP A 20 2.50 -6.20 -16.51
C ASP A 20 2.94 -5.63 -15.15
N ILE A 21 3.52 -4.42 -15.15
CA ILE A 21 4.10 -3.77 -13.97
C ILE A 21 3.80 -2.27 -14.03
N VAL A 22 3.38 -1.69 -12.91
CA VAL A 22 3.26 -0.24 -12.74
C VAL A 22 4.07 0.19 -11.53
N ARG A 23 4.88 1.23 -11.69
CA ARG A 23 5.58 1.85 -10.58
C ARG A 23 4.83 3.08 -10.11
N THR A 24 4.36 3.05 -8.88
CA THR A 24 3.63 4.15 -8.25
C THR A 24 4.46 4.75 -7.13
N ARG A 25 4.46 6.07 -7.03
CA ARG A 25 5.08 6.82 -5.94
C ARG A 25 3.98 7.54 -5.16
N PHE A 26 3.91 7.26 -3.86
CA PHE A 26 3.04 7.95 -2.92
C PHE A 26 3.89 8.95 -2.12
N VAL A 27 3.49 10.22 -2.12
CA VAL A 27 4.14 11.25 -1.29
C VAL A 27 3.41 11.34 0.03
N LEU A 28 4.14 11.08 1.11
CA LEU A 28 3.66 11.12 2.49
C LEU A 28 4.15 12.41 3.15
N ASP A 29 3.23 13.32 3.44
CA ASP A 29 3.54 14.56 4.16
C ASP A 29 3.24 14.34 5.65
N PHE A 30 4.28 14.35 6.50
CA PHE A 30 4.14 14.11 7.93
C PHE A 30 3.47 15.30 8.62
N ILE A 31 2.46 15.03 9.44
CA ILE A 31 1.75 16.04 10.25
C ILE A 31 2.16 15.99 11.73
N SER A 32 2.91 14.96 12.13
CA SER A 32 3.51 14.84 13.46
C SER A 32 4.91 14.26 13.33
N PRO A 33 5.86 14.66 14.19
CA PRO A 33 7.21 14.14 14.13
C PRO A 33 7.27 12.63 14.43
N CYS A 34 8.29 11.97 13.91
CA CYS A 34 8.65 10.61 14.30
C CYS A 34 10.10 10.29 13.97
N GLN A 35 10.59 9.22 14.60
CA GLN A 35 11.87 8.62 14.29
C GLN A 35 11.63 7.30 13.56
N VAL A 36 12.13 7.21 12.34
CA VAL A 36 11.90 6.08 11.45
C VAL A 36 13.21 5.36 11.20
N GLN A 37 13.19 4.04 11.36
CA GLN A 37 14.27 3.12 11.06
C GLN A 37 13.89 2.22 9.87
N PRO A 38 14.87 1.61 9.18
CA PRO A 38 14.58 0.66 8.11
C PRO A 38 13.66 -0.50 8.56
N ALA A 39 13.73 -0.87 9.84
CA ALA A 39 12.92 -1.92 10.43
C ALA A 39 11.42 -1.59 10.44
N ASP A 40 11.03 -0.32 10.49
CA ASP A 40 9.61 0.09 10.51
C ASP A 40 8.91 -0.19 9.17
N PHE A 41 9.68 -0.27 8.08
CA PHE A 41 9.18 -0.68 6.78
C PHE A 41 9.24 -2.19 6.56
N LEU A 42 9.96 -2.94 7.41
CA LEU A 42 9.98 -4.40 7.34
C LEU A 42 8.63 -4.95 7.80
N GLY A 43 7.86 -5.46 6.85
CA GLY A 43 6.53 -5.99 7.14
C GLY A 43 5.43 -4.93 7.15
N ILE A 44 5.68 -3.71 6.67
CA ILE A 44 4.64 -2.68 6.49
C ILE A 44 3.46 -3.19 5.65
N GLY A 45 3.71 -4.09 4.69
CA GLY A 45 2.64 -4.76 3.94
C GLY A 45 1.66 -5.54 4.82
N ARG A 46 2.10 -6.14 5.93
CA ARG A 46 1.23 -6.78 6.91
C ARG A 46 0.40 -5.76 7.67
N ILE A 47 1.00 -4.62 8.03
CA ILE A 47 0.30 -3.54 8.75
C ILE A 47 -0.77 -2.95 7.84
N LEU A 48 -0.42 -2.57 6.61
CA LEU A 48 -1.35 -2.09 5.58
C LEU A 48 -2.53 -3.04 5.40
N ARG A 49 -2.26 -4.35 5.32
CA ARG A 49 -3.30 -5.37 5.25
C ARG A 49 -4.22 -5.41 6.48
N LEU A 50 -3.67 -5.27 7.68
CA LEU A 50 -4.47 -5.32 8.89
C LEU A 50 -5.35 -4.08 9.01
N VAL A 51 -4.78 -2.92 8.72
CA VAL A 51 -5.46 -1.62 8.84
C VAL A 51 -6.57 -1.48 7.81
N GLY A 52 -6.29 -1.67 6.51
CA GLY A 52 -7.32 -1.48 5.50
C GLY A 52 -8.43 -2.55 5.52
N ARG A 53 -8.16 -3.75 6.07
CA ARG A 53 -9.18 -4.78 6.23
C ARG A 53 -10.33 -4.36 7.15
N GLN A 54 -10.07 -3.48 8.12
CA GLN A 54 -11.08 -3.02 9.09
C GLN A 54 -12.19 -2.18 8.43
N PHE A 55 -11.97 -1.68 7.22
CA PHE A 55 -12.88 -0.78 6.52
C PHE A 55 -13.63 -1.45 5.36
N ILE A 56 -13.36 -2.73 5.09
CA ILE A 56 -14.11 -3.53 4.12
C ILE A 56 -15.34 -4.09 4.82
N ASP A 57 -16.53 -3.86 4.25
CA ASP A 57 -17.75 -4.51 4.72
C ASP A 57 -17.59 -6.03 4.63
N SER A 58 -17.85 -6.71 5.75
CA SER A 58 -17.79 -8.17 5.83
C SER A 58 -18.78 -8.87 4.90
N HIS A 59 -19.83 -8.17 4.46
CA HIS A 59 -20.84 -8.69 3.53
C HIS A 59 -20.50 -8.41 2.06
N ASP A 60 -19.52 -7.54 1.78
CA ASP A 60 -19.06 -7.26 0.42
C ASP A 60 -18.03 -8.31 0.00
N VAL A 61 -18.53 -9.40 -0.59
CA VAL A 61 -17.71 -10.53 -1.03
C VAL A 61 -16.69 -10.12 -2.10
N ASP A 62 -17.02 -9.15 -2.95
CA ASP A 62 -16.16 -8.73 -4.04
C ASP A 62 -15.01 -7.85 -3.53
N ALA A 63 -15.29 -6.89 -2.65
CA ALA A 63 -14.24 -6.12 -1.97
C ALA A 63 -13.31 -7.01 -1.14
N ILE A 64 -13.86 -8.03 -0.46
CA ILE A 64 -13.05 -9.02 0.27
C ILE A 64 -12.14 -9.80 -0.69
N ARG A 65 -12.65 -10.19 -1.86
CA ARG A 65 -11.88 -10.92 -2.87
C ARG A 65 -10.76 -10.06 -3.44
N GLN A 66 -11.07 -8.83 -3.86
CA GLN A 66 -10.10 -7.86 -4.36
C GLN A 66 -8.99 -7.60 -3.34
N TRP A 67 -9.36 -7.36 -2.09
CA TRP A 67 -8.40 -7.20 -0.99
C TRP A 67 -7.45 -8.40 -0.82
N ASN A 68 -8.01 -9.61 -0.87
CA ASN A 68 -7.19 -10.81 -0.81
C ASN A 68 -6.28 -10.93 -2.03
N THR A 69 -6.75 -10.61 -3.24
CA THR A 69 -5.90 -10.58 -4.44
C THR A 69 -4.69 -9.66 -4.27
N LEU A 70 -4.85 -8.49 -3.63
CA LEU A 70 -3.75 -7.54 -3.41
C LEU A 70 -2.71 -8.08 -2.41
N PHE A 71 -3.13 -8.57 -1.25
CA PHE A 71 -2.22 -8.91 -0.14
C PHE A 71 -1.90 -10.41 0.03
N GLN A 72 -2.75 -11.28 -0.51
CA GLN A 72 -2.67 -12.74 -0.45
C GLN A 72 -3.26 -13.38 -1.72
N PRO A 73 -2.64 -13.18 -2.89
CA PRO A 73 -3.16 -13.75 -4.13
C PRO A 73 -3.24 -15.28 -4.04
N SER A 74 -4.10 -15.89 -4.84
CA SER A 74 -4.21 -17.35 -4.88
C SER A 74 -2.89 -18.00 -5.33
N LEU A 75 -2.65 -19.22 -4.88
CA LEU A 75 -1.54 -20.02 -5.39
C LEU A 75 -1.71 -20.26 -6.90
N SER A 76 -0.59 -20.39 -7.60
CA SER A 76 -0.60 -20.81 -8.99
C SER A 76 -1.23 -22.20 -9.14
N ASP A 77 -2.03 -22.37 -10.19
CA ASP A 77 -2.58 -23.67 -10.58
C ASP A 77 -1.53 -24.59 -11.24
N ASP A 78 -0.39 -24.03 -11.68
CA ASP A 78 0.73 -24.82 -12.18
C ASP A 78 1.36 -25.65 -11.03
N PRO A 79 1.35 -26.99 -11.11
CA PRO A 79 1.90 -27.84 -10.05
C PRO A 79 3.39 -27.61 -9.77
N VAL A 80 4.18 -27.17 -10.77
CA VAL A 80 5.61 -26.88 -10.58
C VAL A 80 5.78 -25.56 -9.83
N ALA A 81 5.10 -24.50 -10.27
CA ALA A 81 5.09 -23.22 -9.58
C ALA A 81 4.53 -23.35 -8.16
N ARG A 82 3.44 -24.10 -7.95
CA ARG A 82 2.81 -24.33 -6.65
C ARG A 82 3.72 -25.04 -5.66
N ARG A 83 4.53 -26.00 -6.14
CA ARG A 83 5.52 -26.69 -5.28
C ARG A 83 6.67 -25.78 -4.86
N LYS A 84 7.11 -24.87 -5.75
CA LYS A 84 8.21 -23.92 -5.52
C LYS A 84 7.78 -22.70 -4.69
N PHE A 85 6.58 -22.17 -4.95
CA PHE A 85 6.06 -20.93 -4.37
C PHE A 85 4.86 -21.24 -3.48
N GLN A 86 5.13 -21.79 -2.30
CA GLN A 86 4.09 -22.20 -1.35
C GLN A 86 3.47 -21.03 -0.57
N LYS A 87 4.05 -19.83 -0.66
CA LYS A 87 3.49 -18.59 -0.14
C LYS A 87 3.42 -17.58 -1.27
N PRO A 88 2.21 -17.24 -1.75
CA PRO A 88 2.06 -16.22 -2.77
C PRO A 88 2.50 -14.88 -2.18
N ALA A 89 3.40 -14.19 -2.89
CA ALA A 89 3.78 -12.83 -2.53
C ALA A 89 2.60 -11.88 -2.80
N PRO A 90 2.44 -10.79 -2.05
CA PRO A 90 1.49 -9.73 -2.40
C PRO A 90 1.68 -9.29 -3.86
N ALA A 91 0.61 -8.81 -4.49
CA ALA A 91 0.64 -8.31 -5.87
C ALA A 91 1.35 -6.93 -6.01
N PHE A 92 2.23 -6.62 -5.07
CA PHE A 92 3.03 -5.40 -5.02
C PHE A 92 4.37 -5.63 -4.28
N VAL A 93 5.33 -4.75 -4.53
CA VAL A 93 6.62 -4.68 -3.85
C VAL A 93 6.84 -3.25 -3.38
N ILE A 94 7.08 -3.08 -2.08
CA ILE A 94 7.43 -1.78 -1.49
C ILE A 94 8.95 -1.67 -1.48
N THR A 95 9.49 -0.60 -2.08
CA THR A 95 10.92 -0.28 -1.97
C THR A 95 11.23 0.23 -0.58
N MET A 96 12.45 0.00 -0.09
CA MET A 96 12.87 0.52 1.22
C MET A 96 13.12 2.03 1.09
N PRO A 97 12.26 2.91 1.66
CA PRO A 97 12.38 4.34 1.42
C PRO A 97 13.41 4.99 2.35
N VAL A 98 13.82 4.29 3.40
CA VAL A 98 14.76 4.74 4.44
C VAL A 98 15.80 3.65 4.68
N LEU A 99 17.09 3.94 4.40
CA LEU A 99 18.20 2.98 4.55
C LEU A 99 18.94 3.09 5.89
N ARG A 100 18.71 4.17 6.62
CA ARG A 100 19.29 4.46 7.94
C ARG A 100 18.26 5.23 8.75
N GLU A 101 18.37 5.13 10.06
CA GLU A 101 17.56 5.92 10.97
C GLU A 101 17.50 7.40 10.58
N LYS A 102 16.28 7.94 10.51
CA LYS A 102 15.99 9.31 10.13
C LYS A 102 14.85 9.85 10.99
N VAL A 103 15.00 11.08 11.45
CA VAL A 103 13.93 11.85 12.09
C VAL A 103 13.17 12.61 11.01
N PHE A 104 11.85 12.57 11.08
CA PHE A 104 10.94 13.40 10.31
C PHE A 104 10.24 14.36 11.26
N ASP A 105 10.22 15.63 10.91
CA ASP A 105 9.40 16.65 11.58
C ASP A 105 8.06 16.84 10.85
N ALA A 106 7.12 17.54 11.50
CA ALA A 106 5.89 17.94 10.83
C ALA A 106 6.21 18.88 9.64
N GLY A 107 5.66 18.57 8.48
CA GLY A 107 5.94 19.23 7.19
C GLY A 107 6.98 18.50 6.35
N ASP A 108 7.71 17.53 6.90
CA ASP A 108 8.64 16.73 6.11
C ASP A 108 7.91 15.75 5.18
N ARG A 109 8.58 15.43 4.07
CA ARG A 109 8.07 14.54 3.03
C ARG A 109 8.83 13.23 2.96
N LEU A 110 8.11 12.14 2.69
CA LEU A 110 8.67 10.83 2.35
C LEU A 110 8.02 10.29 1.07
N GLU A 111 8.85 9.91 0.10
CA GLU A 111 8.38 9.20 -1.09
C GLU A 111 8.37 7.69 -0.83
N LEU A 112 7.20 7.07 -0.89
CA LEU A 112 7.04 5.61 -0.85
C LEU A 112 6.83 5.08 -2.27
N GLU A 113 7.84 4.42 -2.82
CA GLU A 113 7.77 3.82 -4.15
C GLU A 113 7.34 2.35 -4.05
N VAL A 114 6.31 2.00 -4.82
CA VAL A 114 5.66 0.69 -4.84
C VAL A 114 5.53 0.21 -6.28
N LEU A 115 6.01 -1.01 -6.56
CA LEU A 115 5.75 -1.69 -7.83
C LEU A 115 4.51 -2.56 -7.67
N PHE A 116 3.50 -2.35 -8.49
CA PHE A 116 2.32 -3.20 -8.62
C PHE A 116 2.50 -4.13 -9.82
N ILE A 117 2.06 -5.38 -9.69
CA ILE A 117 2.32 -6.43 -10.69
C ILE A 117 1.01 -7.13 -11.05
N GLY A 118 0.73 -7.22 -12.36
CA GLY A 118 -0.42 -7.94 -12.92
C GLY A 118 -1.74 -7.57 -12.22
N THR A 119 -2.33 -8.54 -11.52
CA THR A 119 -3.63 -8.37 -10.83
C THR A 119 -3.61 -7.36 -9.68
N GLY A 120 -2.44 -6.86 -9.26
CA GLY A 120 -2.31 -5.78 -8.29
C GLY A 120 -2.55 -4.39 -8.86
N ILE A 121 -2.38 -4.21 -10.18
CA ILE A 121 -2.50 -2.88 -10.84
C ILE A 121 -3.92 -2.31 -10.73
N PRO A 122 -5.01 -3.08 -10.97
CA PRO A 122 -6.35 -2.55 -10.75
C PRO A 122 -6.65 -2.20 -9.29
N LEU A 123 -5.82 -2.66 -8.35
CA LEU A 123 -6.04 -2.59 -6.90
C LEU A 123 -5.17 -1.52 -6.22
N ILE A 124 -4.54 -0.63 -7.00
CA ILE A 124 -3.71 0.45 -6.44
C ILE A 124 -4.54 1.38 -5.54
N HIS A 125 -5.82 1.59 -5.87
CA HIS A 125 -6.73 2.38 -5.05
C HIS A 125 -6.98 1.76 -3.66
N ASP A 126 -7.11 0.43 -3.58
CA ASP A 126 -7.25 -0.27 -2.29
C ASP A 126 -5.97 -0.17 -1.46
N PHE A 127 -4.81 -0.25 -2.12
CA PHE A 127 -3.53 0.01 -1.46
C PHE A 127 -3.47 1.44 -0.90
N LEU A 128 -3.86 2.44 -1.69
CA LEU A 128 -3.88 3.83 -1.28
C LEU A 128 -4.80 4.05 -0.07
N ARG A 129 -6.01 3.47 -0.07
CA ARG A 129 -6.91 3.52 1.09
C ARG A 129 -6.23 2.99 2.35
N SER A 130 -5.56 1.83 2.24
CA SER A 130 -4.77 1.25 3.34
C SER A 130 -3.71 2.19 3.87
N LEU A 131 -3.02 2.88 2.97
CA LEU A 131 -1.92 3.79 3.27
C LEU A 131 -2.42 5.08 3.95
N VAL A 132 -3.53 5.65 3.46
CA VAL A 132 -4.21 6.79 4.09
C VAL A 132 -4.64 6.43 5.52
N HIS A 133 -5.15 5.22 5.73
CA HIS A 133 -5.53 4.78 7.08
C HIS A 133 -4.31 4.56 7.98
N LEU A 134 -3.21 4.00 7.46
CA LEU A 134 -1.96 3.92 8.20
C LEU A 134 -1.47 5.31 8.64
N GLY A 135 -1.58 6.31 7.76
CA GLY A 135 -1.23 7.70 8.09
C GLY A 135 -2.01 8.28 9.27
N ARG A 136 -3.26 7.86 9.45
CA ARG A 136 -4.09 8.24 10.62
C ARG A 136 -3.76 7.47 11.89
N LEU A 137 -3.20 6.27 11.78
CA LEU A 137 -2.78 5.46 12.93
C LEU A 137 -1.35 5.75 13.37
N GLY A 138 -0.56 6.40 12.52
CA GLY A 138 0.87 6.62 12.75
C GLY A 138 1.72 5.53 12.14
N LEU A 139 2.81 5.93 11.48
CA LEU A 139 3.76 5.02 10.85
C LEU A 139 4.52 4.15 11.86
N VAL A 140 4.87 4.71 13.03
CA VAL A 140 5.75 4.07 14.02
C VAL A 140 5.10 4.09 15.40
N ASN A 141 4.60 2.95 15.88
CA ASN A 141 4.04 2.79 17.23
C ASN A 141 2.98 3.85 17.64
N GLY A 142 2.21 4.39 16.69
CA GLY A 142 1.23 5.45 16.96
C GLY A 142 1.75 6.87 16.73
N GLU A 143 3.02 7.04 16.37
CA GLU A 143 3.64 8.31 15.99
C GLU A 143 3.86 8.40 14.49
N GLY A 144 4.22 9.59 13.99
CA GLY A 144 4.50 9.78 12.56
C GLY A 144 3.24 9.69 11.72
N HIS A 145 2.20 10.39 12.15
CA HIS A 145 1.00 10.59 11.35
C HIS A 145 1.36 11.36 10.08
N PHE A 146 0.72 10.99 8.98
CA PHE A 146 0.97 11.60 7.68
C PHE A 146 -0.31 11.64 6.84
N GLU A 147 -0.30 12.51 5.84
CA GLU A 147 -1.29 12.55 4.76
C GLU A 147 -0.62 12.10 3.46
N VAL A 148 -1.36 11.39 2.61
CA VAL A 148 -0.90 11.10 1.25
C VAL A 148 -1.30 12.30 0.38
N THR A 149 -0.35 13.09 -0.07
CA THR A 149 -0.65 14.35 -0.78
C THR A 149 -0.53 14.24 -2.29
N GLU A 150 0.29 13.31 -2.78
CA GLU A 150 0.51 13.12 -4.21
C GLU A 150 0.63 11.62 -4.54
N VAL A 151 0.09 11.23 -5.70
CA VAL A 151 0.22 9.88 -6.26
C VAL A 151 0.68 9.99 -7.71
N LEU A 152 1.88 9.50 -7.99
CA LEU A 152 2.52 9.61 -9.30
C LEU A 152 2.72 8.21 -9.88
N CYS A 153 2.25 7.99 -11.10
CA CYS A 153 2.32 6.69 -11.77
C CYS A 153 3.28 6.76 -12.95
N ARG A 154 4.11 5.73 -13.11
CA ARG A 154 4.95 5.52 -14.30
C ARG A 154 4.76 4.11 -14.81
N GLU A 155 4.42 4.02 -16.09
CA GLU A 155 4.41 2.80 -16.92
C GLU A 155 5.82 2.27 -17.16
#